data_AF-A0A3Q0JD11-F1
#
_entry.id   AF-A0A3Q0JD11-F1
#
_cell.length_a   1.000
_cell.length_b   1.000
_cell.length_c   1.000
_cell.angle_alpha   90.00
_cell.angle_beta   90.00
_cell.angle_gamma   90.00
#
_symmetry.space_group_name_H-M   'P 1'
#
loop_
_entity.id
_entity.type
_entity.pdbx_description
1 polymer ?
#
loop_
_entity_poly.entity_id
_entity_poly.type
_entity_poly.pdbx_seq_one_letter_code
_entity_poly.pdbx_strand_id
1 'polypeptide(L)'
;MSNGYEYEIISHLPEHILELLFSYLDLTDIRNCMLVCKKWYTLLCNEKNEVWRVHCLRFMSENVIKSDLLSSLSTYKAKLRAYFHSWNPNDCSRNVYIKPNGFTLHRNPVAQSTDAVRGKMGFYQGRHAWEVFWQGPLGTVAVVGIATKDALLQSHGYLALIGSDSESWGWNIVDNRILHNGESQGSYPQLNNPPKYQVGERIRIILDCDDCTLSFEKNYEFLGVAFRGLPDKIFYPSVSAVYGNTEISMVYLGPPLDG
;
A
#
# COMPACT_ATOMS: atom_id res chain seq x y z
N MET A 1 -25.81 12.30 -41.41
CA MET A 1 -25.29 13.64 -41.00
C MET A 1 -25.76 14.04 -39.59
N SER A 2 -26.13 13.11 -38.70
CA SER A 2 -26.67 13.44 -37.36
C SER A 2 -25.67 13.32 -36.21
N ASN A 3 -24.57 12.57 -36.36
CA ASN A 3 -23.69 12.28 -35.22
C ASN A 3 -22.68 13.41 -34.90
N GLY A 4 -22.43 14.36 -35.81
CA GLY A 4 -21.42 15.40 -35.59
C GLY A 4 -21.84 16.47 -34.56
N TYR A 5 -23.13 16.81 -34.52
CA TYR A 5 -23.66 17.89 -33.67
C TYR A 5 -23.82 17.47 -32.20
N GLU A 6 -24.10 16.21 -31.90
CA GLU A 6 -24.24 15.73 -30.51
C GLU A 6 -22.91 15.72 -29.75
N TYR A 7 -21.79 15.37 -30.42
CA TYR A 7 -20.47 15.38 -29.79
C TYR A 7 -19.99 16.80 -29.44
N GLU A 8 -20.37 17.80 -30.25
CA GLU A 8 -20.04 19.20 -29.95
C GLU A 8 -20.77 19.68 -28.69
N ILE A 9 -22.04 19.35 -28.49
CA ILE A 9 -22.84 19.87 -27.36
C ILE A 9 -22.27 19.44 -26.00
N ILE A 10 -21.85 18.18 -25.85
CA ILE A 10 -21.38 17.65 -24.55
C ILE A 10 -20.00 18.23 -24.19
N SER A 11 -19.13 18.50 -25.18
CA SER A 11 -17.85 19.17 -24.92
C SER A 11 -18.00 20.63 -24.45
N HIS A 12 -19.16 21.27 -24.67
CA HIS A 12 -19.42 22.64 -24.24
C HIS A 12 -20.15 22.75 -22.89
N LEU A 13 -20.56 21.64 -22.27
CA LEU A 13 -21.19 21.65 -20.96
C LEU A 13 -20.29 22.28 -19.88
N PRO A 14 -20.84 23.03 -18.92
CA PRO A 14 -20.08 23.54 -17.77
C PRO A 14 -19.41 22.42 -16.97
N GLU A 15 -18.24 22.69 -16.37
CA GLU A 15 -17.47 21.66 -15.65
C GLU A 15 -18.26 21.00 -14.52
N HIS A 16 -19.03 21.75 -13.74
CA HIS A 16 -19.83 21.19 -12.65
C HIS A 16 -20.91 20.19 -13.13
N ILE A 17 -21.44 20.35 -14.34
CA ILE A 17 -22.38 19.40 -14.93
C ILE A 17 -21.63 18.14 -15.37
N LEU A 18 -20.46 18.30 -15.99
CA LEU A 18 -19.61 17.16 -16.37
C LEU A 18 -19.15 16.36 -15.14
N GLU A 19 -18.77 17.04 -14.05
CA GLU A 19 -18.41 16.39 -12.79
C GLU A 19 -19.59 15.59 -12.22
N LEU A 20 -20.79 16.15 -12.21
CA LEU A 20 -21.99 15.44 -11.76
C LEU A 20 -22.24 14.20 -12.62
N LEU A 21 -22.20 14.33 -13.95
CA LEU A 21 -22.40 13.20 -14.87
C LEU A 21 -21.36 12.11 -14.67
N PHE A 22 -20.07 12.47 -14.65
CA PHE A 22 -18.98 11.52 -14.46
C PHE A 22 -18.99 10.87 -13.07
N SER A 23 -19.54 11.54 -12.06
CA SER A 23 -19.69 10.93 -10.73
C SER A 23 -20.59 9.70 -10.73
N TYR A 24 -21.50 9.54 -11.70
CA TYR A 24 -22.36 8.35 -11.83
C TYR A 24 -21.72 7.19 -12.61
N LEU A 25 -20.60 7.43 -13.28
CA LEU A 25 -19.88 6.39 -14.01
C LEU A 25 -19.09 5.48 -13.07
N ASP A 26 -18.70 4.30 -13.55
CA ASP A 26 -17.72 3.48 -12.87
C ASP A 26 -16.27 3.94 -13.20
N LEU A 27 -15.27 3.35 -12.54
CA LEU A 27 -13.88 3.74 -12.75
C LEU A 27 -13.35 3.40 -14.16
N THR A 28 -13.91 2.38 -14.80
CA THR A 28 -13.54 1.96 -16.17
C THR A 28 -14.06 2.99 -17.17
N ASP A 29 -15.31 3.39 -17.03
CA ASP A 29 -15.96 4.38 -17.88
C ASP A 29 -15.33 5.77 -17.69
N ILE A 30 -15.00 6.16 -16.46
CA ILE A 30 -14.22 7.38 -16.20
C ILE A 30 -12.90 7.34 -16.98
N ARG A 31 -12.18 6.21 -16.94
CA ARG A 31 -10.92 6.06 -17.69
C ARG A 31 -11.14 6.24 -19.20
N ASN A 32 -12.23 5.68 -19.73
CA ASN A 32 -12.57 5.83 -21.14
C ASN A 32 -12.94 7.28 -21.49
N CYS A 33 -13.69 7.97 -20.62
CA CYS A 33 -14.01 9.40 -20.78
C CYS A 33 -12.75 10.29 -20.83
N MET A 34 -11.68 9.94 -20.11
CA MET A 34 -10.41 10.67 -20.17
C MET A 34 -9.78 10.64 -21.58
N LEU A 35 -10.15 9.69 -22.44
CA LEU A 35 -9.60 9.54 -23.79
C LEU A 35 -10.43 10.27 -24.86
N VAL A 36 -11.61 10.79 -24.52
CA VAL A 36 -12.56 11.34 -25.51
C VAL A 36 -12.15 12.72 -26.01
N CYS A 37 -11.83 13.66 -25.11
CA CYS A 37 -11.38 14.99 -25.50
C CYS A 37 -10.52 15.65 -24.41
N LYS A 38 -9.77 16.69 -24.81
CA LYS A 38 -8.85 17.42 -23.91
C LYS A 38 -9.55 18.01 -22.69
N LYS A 39 -10.79 18.51 -22.83
CA LYS A 39 -11.54 19.10 -21.72
C LYS A 39 -11.86 18.05 -20.65
N TRP A 40 -12.36 16.89 -21.04
CA TRP A 40 -12.70 15.81 -20.12
C TRP A 40 -11.44 15.24 -19.47
N TYR A 41 -10.37 15.07 -20.26
CA TYR A 41 -9.06 14.70 -19.74
C TYR A 41 -8.61 15.65 -18.63
N THR A 42 -8.56 16.97 -18.89
CA THR A 42 -8.14 17.98 -17.90
C THR A 42 -9.00 17.94 -16.63
N LEU A 43 -10.33 17.87 -16.80
CA LEU A 43 -11.27 17.80 -15.69
C LEU A 43 -11.04 16.56 -14.81
N LEU A 44 -10.92 15.39 -15.43
CA LEU A 44 -10.73 14.11 -14.72
C LEU A 44 -9.28 13.91 -14.21
N CYS A 45 -8.31 14.62 -14.78
CA CYS A 45 -6.95 14.72 -14.25
C CYS A 45 -6.87 15.55 -12.97
N ASN A 46 -7.80 16.47 -12.72
CA ASN A 46 -7.89 17.16 -11.43
C ASN A 46 -8.35 16.19 -10.34
N GLU A 47 -7.38 15.61 -9.63
CA GLU A 47 -7.59 14.57 -8.61
C GLU A 47 -8.36 15.01 -7.36
N LYS A 48 -8.63 16.32 -7.21
CA LYS A 48 -9.36 16.92 -6.09
C LYS A 48 -10.83 17.21 -6.41
N ASN A 49 -11.27 16.97 -7.65
CA ASN A 49 -12.62 17.30 -8.09
C ASN A 49 -13.72 16.45 -7.41
N GLU A 50 -14.97 16.81 -7.69
CA GLU A 50 -16.15 16.16 -7.10
C GLU A 50 -16.31 14.70 -7.53
N VAL A 51 -15.92 14.35 -8.77
CA VAL A 51 -15.93 12.97 -9.27
C VAL A 51 -15.15 12.06 -8.33
N TRP A 52 -13.90 12.41 -8.05
CA TRP A 52 -13.04 11.60 -7.17
C TRP A 52 -13.53 11.62 -5.72
N ARG A 53 -14.11 12.73 -5.25
CA ARG A 53 -14.72 12.82 -3.90
C ARG A 53 -15.87 11.82 -3.74
N VAL A 54 -16.81 11.80 -4.70
CA VAL A 54 -17.95 10.87 -4.70
C VAL A 54 -17.47 9.43 -4.74
N HIS A 55 -16.48 9.12 -5.59
CA HIS A 55 -15.91 7.77 -5.63
C HIS A 55 -15.22 7.36 -4.32
N CYS A 56 -14.46 8.24 -3.68
CA CYS A 56 -13.91 7.98 -2.35
C CYS A 56 -15.01 7.60 -1.34
N LEU A 57 -16.10 8.35 -1.31
CA LEU A 57 -17.20 8.14 -0.36
C LEU A 57 -18.00 6.86 -0.61
N ARG A 58 -17.88 6.24 -1.80
CA ARG A 58 -18.46 4.90 -2.07
C ARG A 58 -17.72 3.77 -1.36
N PHE A 59 -16.43 3.95 -1.09
CA PHE A 59 -15.57 2.88 -0.54
C PHE A 59 -15.09 3.16 0.89
N MET A 60 -15.05 4.43 1.30
CA MET A 60 -14.54 4.86 2.60
C MET A 60 -15.48 5.88 3.23
N SER A 61 -15.62 5.83 4.55
CA SER A 61 -16.37 6.86 5.28
C SER A 61 -15.63 8.19 5.29
N GLU A 62 -16.38 9.28 5.45
CA GLU A 62 -15.81 10.64 5.52
C GLU A 62 -14.78 10.78 6.65
N ASN A 63 -14.99 10.09 7.77
CA ASN A 63 -14.05 10.08 8.89
C ASN A 63 -12.70 9.44 8.51
N VAL A 64 -12.70 8.36 7.72
CA VAL A 64 -11.47 7.75 7.22
C VAL A 64 -10.75 8.70 6.26
N ILE A 65 -11.49 9.31 5.33
CA ILE A 65 -10.93 10.25 4.34
C ILE A 65 -10.25 11.46 5.03
N LYS A 66 -10.79 11.94 6.15
CA LYS A 66 -10.26 13.08 6.90
C LYS A 66 -9.25 12.71 8.00
N SER A 67 -9.01 11.43 8.25
CA SER A 67 -8.16 10.97 9.35
C SER A 67 -6.66 11.11 9.08
N ASP A 68 -5.87 11.14 10.15
CA ASP A 68 -4.40 11.15 10.12
C ASP A 68 -3.77 9.92 9.47
N LEU A 69 -4.55 8.84 9.31
CA LEU A 69 -4.15 7.65 8.56
C LEU A 69 -3.79 8.02 7.11
N LEU A 70 -4.58 8.89 6.48
CA LEU A 70 -4.42 9.26 5.06
C LEU A 70 -3.82 10.66 4.89
N SER A 71 -3.13 11.18 5.91
CA SER A 71 -2.54 12.53 5.89
C SER A 71 -1.42 12.70 4.86
N SER A 72 -0.75 11.60 4.48
CA SER A 72 0.26 11.60 3.41
C SER A 72 -0.34 11.75 1.99
N LEU A 73 -1.67 11.70 1.85
CA LEU A 73 -2.37 11.78 0.56
C LEU A 73 -3.20 13.06 0.46
N SER A 74 -2.87 13.92 -0.51
CA SER A 74 -3.48 15.24 -0.65
C SER A 74 -4.71 15.30 -1.58
N THR A 75 -5.00 14.22 -2.33
CA THR A 75 -6.08 14.18 -3.33
C THR A 75 -7.06 13.03 -3.07
N TYR A 76 -8.30 13.17 -3.53
CA TYR A 76 -9.29 12.10 -3.42
C TYR A 76 -8.88 10.90 -4.27
N LYS A 77 -8.41 11.12 -5.49
CA LYS A 77 -7.93 10.03 -6.34
C LYS A 77 -6.80 9.23 -5.71
N ALA A 78 -5.84 9.88 -5.04
CA ALA A 78 -4.76 9.20 -4.33
C ALA A 78 -5.28 8.37 -3.15
N LYS A 79 -6.24 8.89 -2.36
CA LYS A 79 -6.88 8.14 -1.26
C LYS A 79 -7.66 6.93 -1.77
N LEU A 80 -8.41 7.09 -2.86
CA LEU A 80 -9.11 5.99 -3.53
C LEU A 80 -8.12 4.93 -4.02
N ARG A 81 -7.03 5.35 -4.68
CA ARG A 81 -5.95 4.46 -5.12
C ARG A 81 -5.38 3.70 -3.93
N ALA A 82 -5.12 4.37 -2.81
CA ALA A 82 -4.59 3.73 -1.62
C ALA A 82 -5.53 2.65 -1.06
N TYR A 83 -6.85 2.89 -1.08
CA TYR A 83 -7.84 1.90 -0.65
C TYR A 83 -7.80 0.61 -1.49
N PHE A 84 -7.65 0.73 -2.80
CA PHE A 84 -7.54 -0.44 -3.69
C PHE A 84 -6.23 -1.20 -3.53
N HIS A 85 -5.19 -0.57 -2.99
CA HIS A 85 -3.90 -1.19 -2.69
C HIS A 85 -3.74 -1.62 -1.23
N SER A 86 -4.75 -1.40 -0.39
CA SER A 86 -4.70 -1.70 1.05
C SER A 86 -4.61 -3.20 1.35
N TRP A 87 -4.57 -3.58 2.63
CA TRP A 87 -4.53 -4.99 3.03
C TRP A 87 -5.69 -5.80 2.47
N ASN A 88 -5.41 -7.04 2.08
CA ASN A 88 -6.40 -7.95 1.53
C ASN A 88 -7.06 -8.79 2.64
N PRO A 89 -8.37 -8.63 2.93
CA PRO A 89 -9.05 -9.43 3.94
C PRO A 89 -9.21 -10.91 3.55
N ASN A 90 -9.01 -11.24 2.27
CA ASN A 90 -9.10 -12.61 1.76
C ASN A 90 -7.72 -13.26 1.58
N ASP A 91 -6.64 -12.55 1.92
CA ASP A 91 -5.26 -13.03 1.77
C ASP A 91 -4.43 -12.64 3.00
N CYS A 92 -4.88 -13.12 4.15
CA CYS A 92 -4.28 -12.94 5.46
C CYS A 92 -4.37 -14.24 6.29
N SER A 93 -3.56 -14.35 7.34
CA SER A 93 -3.72 -15.42 8.34
C SER A 93 -5.15 -15.43 8.90
N ARG A 94 -5.65 -16.61 9.28
CA ARG A 94 -6.92 -16.78 9.99
C ARG A 94 -6.99 -16.05 11.34
N ASN A 95 -5.85 -15.66 11.91
CA ASN A 95 -5.78 -14.91 13.17
C ASN A 95 -5.75 -13.39 12.96
N VAL A 96 -5.85 -12.93 11.70
CA VAL A 96 -5.84 -11.53 11.32
C VAL A 96 -7.17 -11.20 10.66
N TYR A 97 -7.68 -10.00 10.92
CA TYR A 97 -8.77 -9.41 10.15
C TYR A 97 -8.46 -7.95 9.81
N ILE A 98 -9.07 -7.44 8.75
CA ILE A 98 -8.92 -6.04 8.36
C ILE A 98 -10.06 -5.24 8.97
N LYS A 99 -9.72 -4.15 9.67
CA LYS A 99 -10.70 -3.27 10.32
C LYS A 99 -11.60 -2.59 9.27
N PRO A 100 -12.79 -2.10 9.67
CA PRO A 100 -13.72 -1.45 8.74
C PRO A 100 -13.17 -0.26 7.95
N ASN A 101 -12.07 0.36 8.42
CA ASN A 101 -11.39 1.42 7.67
C ASN A 101 -10.71 0.92 6.38
N GLY A 102 -10.47 -0.39 6.26
CA GLY A 102 -9.85 -1.04 5.09
C GLY A 102 -8.33 -0.99 5.03
N PHE A 103 -7.66 -0.23 5.90
CA PHE A 103 -6.21 0.00 5.85
C PHE A 103 -5.44 -0.61 7.02
N THR A 104 -6.14 -0.93 8.11
CA THR A 104 -5.54 -1.42 9.34
C THR A 104 -5.88 -2.88 9.52
N LEU A 105 -4.86 -3.73 9.61
CA LEU A 105 -5.05 -5.09 10.10
C LEU A 105 -5.09 -5.07 11.62
N HIS A 106 -5.84 -6.00 12.21
CA HIS A 106 -5.80 -6.34 13.62
C HIS A 106 -5.45 -7.82 13.77
N ARG A 107 -4.48 -8.13 14.62
CA ARG A 107 -4.08 -9.51 14.94
C ARG A 107 -4.69 -9.95 16.28
N ASN A 108 -5.47 -11.03 16.27
CA ASN A 108 -6.03 -11.63 17.47
C ASN A 108 -4.94 -12.12 18.44
N PRO A 109 -5.17 -12.13 19.76
CA PRO A 109 -4.19 -12.49 20.77
C PRO A 109 -3.98 -14.01 20.87
N VAL A 110 -3.37 -14.59 19.82
CA VAL A 110 -3.06 -16.02 19.73
C VAL A 110 -1.60 -16.26 20.11
N ALA A 111 -1.39 -17.11 21.12
CA ALA A 111 -0.05 -17.51 21.55
C ALA A 111 0.60 -18.48 20.56
N GLN A 112 1.94 -18.50 20.53
CA GLN A 112 2.75 -19.40 19.70
C GLN A 112 2.32 -19.40 18.22
N SER A 113 2.05 -18.21 17.69
CA SER A 113 1.66 -18.01 16.29
C SER A 113 2.33 -16.76 15.75
N THR A 114 2.82 -16.86 14.52
CA THR A 114 3.22 -15.73 13.70
C THR A 114 2.24 -15.63 12.54
N ASP A 115 1.72 -14.42 12.30
CA ASP A 115 0.61 -14.20 11.40
C ASP A 115 0.95 -13.05 10.44
N ALA A 116 0.66 -13.25 9.16
CA ALA A 116 0.98 -12.31 8.09
C ALA A 116 -0.24 -11.94 7.24
N VAL A 117 -0.07 -10.92 6.42
CA VAL A 117 -1.05 -10.44 5.44
C VAL A 117 -0.35 -9.94 4.19
N ARG A 118 -1.03 -10.05 3.04
CA ARG A 118 -0.65 -9.40 1.78
C ARG A 118 -1.57 -8.24 1.43
N GLY A 119 -1.03 -7.28 0.69
CA GLY A 119 -1.82 -6.24 0.02
C GLY A 119 -2.75 -6.81 -1.05
N LYS A 120 -3.79 -6.06 -1.42
CA LYS A 120 -4.74 -6.44 -2.50
C LYS A 120 -4.08 -6.53 -3.87
N MET A 121 -3.10 -5.67 -4.13
CA MET A 121 -2.45 -5.52 -5.42
C MET A 121 -1.01 -6.04 -5.35
N GLY A 122 -0.66 -6.88 -6.32
CA GLY A 122 0.71 -7.31 -6.57
C GLY A 122 1.33 -6.49 -7.70
N PHE A 123 2.64 -6.30 -7.63
CA PHE A 123 3.43 -5.48 -8.55
C PHE A 123 4.43 -6.35 -9.30
N TYR A 124 4.57 -6.10 -10.61
CA TYR A 124 5.51 -6.82 -11.49
C TYR A 124 6.36 -5.90 -12.37
N GLN A 125 6.03 -4.61 -12.43
CA GLN A 125 6.72 -3.62 -13.26
C GLN A 125 6.59 -2.24 -12.60
N GLY A 126 7.50 -1.33 -12.91
CA GLY A 126 7.48 0.02 -12.38
C GLY A 126 7.92 0.11 -10.92
N ARG A 127 7.80 1.32 -10.38
CA ARG A 127 8.25 1.66 -9.03
C ARG A 127 7.05 1.97 -8.15
N HIS A 128 7.06 1.43 -6.94
CA HIS A 128 5.93 1.44 -6.03
C HIS A 128 6.37 1.80 -4.61
N ALA A 129 5.66 2.74 -3.99
CA ALA A 129 5.91 3.15 -2.62
C ALA A 129 4.65 3.07 -1.75
N TRP A 130 4.81 2.58 -0.53
CA TRP A 130 3.77 2.56 0.49
C TRP A 130 4.37 2.77 1.89
N GLU A 131 3.56 3.28 2.80
CA GLU A 131 3.90 3.42 4.21
C GLU A 131 3.31 2.28 5.02
N VAL A 132 4.05 1.80 6.01
CA VAL A 132 3.58 0.87 7.05
C VAL A 132 3.94 1.42 8.42
N PHE A 133 3.01 1.31 9.36
CA PHE A 133 3.23 1.70 10.75
C PHE A 133 2.41 0.87 11.74
N TRP A 134 3.03 0.57 12.88
CA TRP A 134 2.42 -0.12 14.01
C TRP A 134 1.84 0.91 14.99
N GLN A 135 0.61 0.68 15.44
CA GLN A 135 -0.07 1.52 16.43
C GLN A 135 0.10 1.01 17.87
N GLY A 136 0.88 -0.06 18.06
CA GLY A 136 1.12 -0.68 19.35
C GLY A 136 2.47 -1.41 19.40
N PRO A 137 2.69 -2.24 20.43
CA PRO A 137 3.94 -2.97 20.57
C PRO A 137 4.21 -3.91 19.40
N LEU A 138 5.49 -4.02 19.03
CA LEU A 138 5.97 -4.94 18.00
C LEU A 138 5.93 -6.41 18.47
N GLY A 139 6.20 -6.64 19.76
CA GLY A 139 6.50 -7.96 20.29
C GLY A 139 7.97 -8.35 20.06
N THR A 140 8.24 -9.66 20.04
CA THR A 140 9.60 -10.20 19.86
C THR A 140 10.03 -10.19 18.39
N VAL A 141 9.08 -10.19 17.45
CA VAL A 141 9.32 -10.20 16.01
C VAL A 141 8.25 -9.37 15.29
N ALA A 142 8.70 -8.44 14.45
CA ALA A 142 7.83 -7.68 13.56
C ALA A 142 8.58 -7.43 12.27
N VAL A 143 8.03 -7.93 11.16
CA VAL A 143 8.70 -7.88 9.86
C VAL A 143 7.84 -7.14 8.87
N VAL A 144 8.46 -6.23 8.12
CA VAL A 144 7.87 -5.53 6.97
C VAL A 144 8.64 -5.87 5.70
N GLY A 145 7.94 -6.03 4.58
CA GLY A 145 8.60 -6.30 3.32
C GLY A 145 7.63 -6.67 2.20
N ILE A 146 8.04 -7.63 1.39
CA ILE A 146 7.28 -8.13 0.24
C ILE A 146 7.24 -9.65 0.24
N ALA A 147 6.21 -10.21 -0.38
CA ALA A 147 6.07 -11.64 -0.57
C ALA A 147 5.40 -11.94 -1.91
N THR A 148 5.67 -13.12 -2.45
CA THR A 148 4.92 -13.68 -3.57
C THR A 148 3.59 -14.25 -3.05
N LYS A 149 2.75 -14.70 -3.98
CA LYS A 149 1.48 -15.35 -3.63
C LYS A 149 1.67 -16.70 -2.91
N ASP A 150 2.82 -17.34 -3.12
CA ASP A 150 3.12 -18.68 -2.61
C ASP A 150 3.70 -18.67 -1.18
N ALA A 151 4.13 -17.50 -0.69
CA ALA A 151 4.63 -17.37 0.68
C ALA A 151 3.56 -17.72 1.73
N LEU A 152 3.97 -18.38 2.81
CA LEU A 152 3.08 -18.75 3.89
C LEU A 152 2.63 -17.51 4.69
N LEU A 153 1.35 -17.49 5.07
CA LEU A 153 0.77 -16.39 5.85
C LEU A 153 0.59 -16.71 7.34
N GLN A 154 0.87 -17.93 7.77
CA GLN A 154 0.80 -18.33 9.16
C GLN A 154 1.87 -19.38 9.47
N SER A 155 2.49 -19.27 10.64
CA SER A 155 3.35 -20.33 11.19
C SER A 155 3.18 -20.48 12.69
N HIS A 156 3.42 -21.69 13.19
CA HIS A 156 3.54 -21.94 14.62
C HIS A 156 4.84 -21.32 15.17
N GLY A 157 4.78 -20.83 16.40
CA GLY A 157 5.90 -20.18 17.09
C GLY A 157 6.03 -18.69 16.80
N TYR A 158 6.97 -18.04 17.49
CA TYR A 158 7.33 -16.64 17.29
C TYR A 158 8.60 -16.55 16.45
N LEU A 159 8.44 -16.34 15.14
CA LEU A 159 9.53 -16.33 14.18
C LEU A 159 9.34 -15.23 13.15
N ALA A 160 10.38 -14.94 12.37
CA ALA A 160 10.30 -13.96 11.30
C ALA A 160 9.76 -14.62 10.03
N LEU A 161 8.44 -14.59 9.84
CA LEU A 161 7.76 -15.35 8.79
C LEU A 161 8.02 -14.76 7.40
N ILE A 162 7.88 -13.44 7.24
CA ILE A 162 8.35 -12.77 6.02
C ILE A 162 9.88 -12.83 6.02
N GLY A 163 10.46 -13.39 4.96
CA GLY A 163 11.89 -13.69 4.84
C GLY A 163 12.28 -15.11 5.26
N SER A 164 11.34 -15.94 5.74
CA SER A 164 11.65 -17.31 6.19
C SER A 164 11.85 -18.32 5.05
N ASP A 165 11.48 -17.95 3.83
CA ASP A 165 11.52 -18.80 2.64
C ASP A 165 12.01 -18.03 1.41
N SER A 166 12.02 -18.69 0.25
CA SER A 166 12.38 -18.10 -1.05
C SER A 166 11.28 -17.24 -1.66
N GLU A 167 10.13 -17.17 -1.02
CA GLU A 167 8.94 -16.50 -1.51
C GLU A 167 8.71 -15.16 -0.83
N SER A 168 9.61 -14.74 0.07
CA SER A 168 9.46 -13.49 0.81
C SER A 168 10.80 -12.82 1.18
N TRP A 169 10.78 -11.49 1.29
CA TRP A 169 11.91 -10.64 1.65
C TRP A 169 11.45 -9.65 2.71
N GLY A 170 12.15 -9.59 3.84
CA GLY A 170 11.66 -8.86 5.01
C GLY A 170 12.74 -8.13 5.79
N TRP A 171 12.38 -7.01 6.40
CA TRP A 171 13.17 -6.32 7.41
C TRP A 171 12.49 -6.50 8.77
N ASN A 172 13.17 -7.20 9.68
CA ASN A 172 12.76 -7.30 11.08
C ASN A 172 13.12 -6.01 11.81
N ILE A 173 12.10 -5.21 12.13
CA ILE A 173 12.25 -3.87 12.71
C ILE A 173 12.48 -3.90 14.23
N VAL A 174 12.45 -5.08 14.84
CA VAL A 174 12.79 -5.27 16.27
C VAL A 174 14.29 -5.27 16.49
N ASP A 175 15.04 -5.99 15.65
CA ASP A 175 16.49 -6.21 15.78
C ASP A 175 17.31 -5.65 14.61
N ASN A 176 16.66 -4.96 13.67
CA ASN A 176 17.29 -4.30 12.52
C ASN A 176 18.06 -5.28 11.63
N ARG A 177 17.41 -6.39 11.24
CA ARG A 177 17.97 -7.40 10.33
C ARG A 177 17.11 -7.61 9.10
N ILE A 178 17.76 -7.73 7.95
CA ILE A 178 17.12 -8.15 6.70
C ILE A 178 17.17 -9.67 6.55
N LEU A 179 16.10 -10.24 6.03
CA LEU A 179 15.79 -11.68 6.05
C LEU A 179 15.28 -12.14 4.69
N HIS A 180 15.83 -13.26 4.21
CA HIS A 180 15.37 -13.98 3.03
C HIS A 180 15.93 -15.42 3.05
N ASN A 181 15.21 -16.40 2.49
CA ASN A 181 15.60 -17.81 2.49
C ASN A 181 15.83 -18.41 3.89
N GLY A 182 15.15 -17.89 4.93
CA GLY A 182 15.31 -18.37 6.30
C GLY A 182 16.59 -17.88 6.99
N GLU A 183 17.37 -17.03 6.33
CA GLU A 183 18.64 -16.53 6.84
C GLU A 183 18.63 -15.01 7.02
N SER A 184 19.39 -14.56 8.02
CA SER A 184 19.70 -13.14 8.22
C SER A 184 20.81 -12.72 7.26
N GLN A 185 20.51 -11.81 6.33
CA GLN A 185 21.46 -11.30 5.34
C GLN A 185 22.31 -10.12 5.86
N GLY A 186 22.05 -9.65 7.08
CA GLY A 186 22.87 -8.64 7.76
C GLY A 186 22.03 -7.61 8.51
N SER A 187 22.74 -6.68 9.15
CA SER A 187 22.12 -5.53 9.80
C SER A 187 21.66 -4.49 8.79
N TYR A 188 20.50 -3.89 9.04
CA TYR A 188 19.91 -2.83 8.23
C TYR A 188 19.16 -1.82 9.10
N PRO A 189 19.34 -0.51 8.90
CA PRO A 189 20.25 0.11 7.92
C PRO A 189 21.73 -0.12 8.26
N GLN A 190 22.60 0.07 7.26
CA GLN A 190 24.07 -0.01 7.41
C GLN A 190 24.61 1.24 8.11
N LEU A 191 24.17 1.48 9.34
CA LEU A 191 24.56 2.60 10.18
C LEU A 191 25.17 2.09 11.49
N ASN A 192 26.05 2.89 12.09
CA ASN A 192 26.49 2.64 13.45
C ASN A 192 25.33 2.93 14.41
N ASN A 193 24.91 1.93 15.20
CA ASN A 193 23.78 2.01 16.13
C ASN A 193 22.47 2.48 15.46
N PRO A 194 21.89 1.69 14.53
CA PRO A 194 20.68 2.08 13.83
C PRO A 194 19.53 2.32 14.81
N PRO A 195 18.77 3.42 14.66
CA PRO A 195 17.69 3.75 15.58
C PRO A 195 16.64 2.64 15.56
N LYS A 196 16.17 2.24 16.74
CA LYS A 196 15.05 1.31 16.85
C LYS A 196 13.76 1.95 16.34
N TYR A 197 12.82 1.12 15.92
CA TYR A 197 11.47 1.56 15.58
C TYR A 197 10.79 2.23 16.78
N GLN A 198 10.10 3.34 16.54
CA GLN A 198 9.22 3.97 17.51
C GLN A 198 7.76 3.74 17.13
N VAL A 199 6.91 3.44 18.11
CA VAL A 199 5.47 3.20 17.87
C VAL A 199 4.84 4.40 17.18
N GLY A 200 4.08 4.15 16.11
CA GLY A 200 3.44 5.17 15.29
C GLY A 200 4.34 5.76 14.19
N GLU A 201 5.63 5.43 14.17
CA GLU A 201 6.54 5.87 13.12
C GLU A 201 6.20 5.18 11.79
N ARG A 202 6.24 5.96 10.71
CA ARG A 202 5.97 5.50 9.35
C ARG A 202 7.27 5.05 8.70
N ILE A 203 7.32 3.78 8.32
CA ILE A 203 8.34 3.24 7.43
C ILE A 203 7.78 3.30 6.03
N ARG A 204 8.48 3.96 5.10
CA ARG A 204 8.16 3.87 3.67
C ARG A 204 8.94 2.70 3.08
N ILE A 205 8.26 1.88 2.29
CA ILE A 205 8.85 0.79 1.53
C ILE A 205 8.83 1.23 0.07
N ILE A 206 9.94 1.02 -0.63
CA ILE A 206 10.09 1.30 -2.06
C ILE A 206 10.47 -0.01 -2.76
N LEU A 207 9.56 -0.52 -3.56
CA LEU A 207 9.80 -1.64 -4.47
C LEU A 207 10.07 -1.08 -5.87
N ASP A 208 11.24 -1.38 -6.39
CA ASP A 208 11.63 -1.09 -7.76
C ASP A 208 11.63 -2.40 -8.55
N CYS A 209 10.57 -2.65 -9.32
CA CYS A 209 10.48 -3.84 -10.15
C CYS A 209 11.39 -3.76 -11.38
N ASP A 210 11.76 -2.53 -11.80
CA ASP A 210 12.55 -2.32 -13.01
C ASP A 210 14.05 -2.54 -12.71
N ASP A 211 14.52 -2.07 -11.56
CA ASP A 211 15.89 -2.29 -11.07
C ASP A 211 16.01 -3.54 -10.16
N CYS A 212 14.91 -4.26 -9.94
CA CYS A 212 14.82 -5.44 -9.08
C CYS A 212 15.36 -5.20 -7.65
N THR A 213 14.93 -4.11 -7.01
CA THR A 213 15.37 -3.75 -5.65
C THR A 213 14.23 -3.51 -4.66
N LEU A 214 14.52 -3.74 -3.38
CA LEU A 214 13.67 -3.34 -2.26
C LEU A 214 14.47 -2.44 -1.33
N SER A 215 13.92 -1.27 -1.03
CA SER A 215 14.54 -0.26 -0.16
C SER A 215 13.53 0.28 0.85
N PHE A 216 14.04 0.96 1.89
CA PHE A 216 13.20 1.54 2.94
C PHE A 216 13.61 2.99 3.22
N GLU A 217 12.64 3.80 3.63
CA GLU A 217 12.86 5.14 4.15
C GLU A 217 12.21 5.28 5.53
N LYS A 218 12.81 6.11 6.37
CA LYS A 218 12.29 6.46 7.69
C LYS A 218 12.47 7.96 7.90
N ASN A 219 11.42 8.67 8.29
CA ASN A 219 11.44 10.13 8.46
C ASN A 219 11.98 10.89 7.24
N TYR A 220 11.61 10.44 6.03
CA TYR A 220 12.09 11.01 4.76
C TYR A 220 13.60 10.81 4.48
N GLU A 221 14.27 9.97 5.26
CA GLU A 221 15.66 9.58 5.01
C GLU A 221 15.72 8.20 4.34
N PHE A 222 16.43 8.13 3.21
CA PHE A 222 16.71 6.89 2.51
C PHE A 222 17.71 6.04 3.30
N LEU A 223 17.34 4.80 3.61
CA LEU A 223 18.11 3.91 4.48
C LEU A 223 19.06 2.97 3.71
N GLY A 224 19.12 3.11 2.38
CA GLY A 224 19.88 2.23 1.50
C GLY A 224 19.02 1.16 0.83
N VAL A 225 19.63 0.43 -0.10
CA VAL A 225 18.99 -0.73 -0.73
C VAL A 225 19.14 -1.94 0.18
N ALA A 226 18.03 -2.52 0.61
CA ALA A 226 18.01 -3.69 1.48
C ALA A 226 18.19 -5.00 0.70
N PHE A 227 17.54 -5.12 -0.45
CA PHE A 227 17.62 -6.31 -1.31
C PHE A 227 17.84 -5.91 -2.77
N ARG A 228 18.65 -6.69 -3.48
CA ARG A 228 18.97 -6.53 -4.90
C ARG A 228 18.78 -7.85 -5.63
N GLY A 229 18.54 -7.77 -6.94
CA GLY A 229 18.37 -8.97 -7.77
C GLY A 229 17.10 -9.74 -7.41
N LEU A 230 16.04 -9.01 -7.04
CA LEU A 230 14.72 -9.63 -6.87
C LEU A 230 14.35 -10.41 -8.15
N PRO A 231 13.81 -11.63 -8.02
CA PRO A 231 13.43 -12.41 -9.19
C PRO A 231 12.25 -11.78 -9.92
N ASP A 232 12.10 -12.11 -11.21
CA ASP A 232 10.95 -11.71 -12.02
C ASP A 232 9.68 -12.44 -11.55
N LYS A 233 9.01 -11.84 -10.57
CA LYS A 233 7.80 -12.35 -9.90
C LYS A 233 6.87 -11.19 -9.55
N ILE A 234 5.61 -11.53 -9.30
CA ILE A 234 4.64 -10.59 -8.73
C ILE A 234 4.86 -10.50 -7.21
N PHE A 235 5.12 -9.29 -6.72
CA PHE A 235 5.32 -9.02 -5.29
C PHE A 235 4.16 -8.26 -4.68
N TYR A 236 3.74 -8.71 -3.50
CA TYR A 236 2.70 -8.09 -2.70
C TYR A 236 3.31 -7.42 -1.47
N PRO A 237 2.93 -6.18 -1.12
CA PRO A 237 3.21 -5.59 0.17
C PRO A 237 2.83 -6.57 1.29
N SER A 238 3.74 -6.81 2.23
CA SER A 238 3.54 -7.85 3.25
C SER A 238 4.11 -7.46 4.61
N VAL A 239 3.46 -7.91 5.67
CA VAL A 239 3.96 -7.83 7.06
C VAL A 239 3.70 -9.13 7.78
N SER A 240 4.53 -9.46 8.78
CA SER A 240 4.23 -10.50 9.77
C SER A 240 4.41 -9.98 11.19
N ALA A 241 3.54 -10.41 12.11
CA ALA A 241 3.56 -10.00 13.50
C ALA A 241 3.22 -11.16 14.46
N VAL A 242 3.72 -11.02 15.69
CA VAL A 242 3.52 -12.00 16.78
C VAL A 242 2.78 -11.43 17.99
N TYR A 243 2.72 -10.10 18.11
CA TYR A 243 2.10 -9.46 19.28
C TYR A 243 0.57 -9.52 19.19
N GLY A 244 -0.08 -9.87 20.31
CA GLY A 244 -1.54 -9.94 20.38
C GLY A 244 -2.16 -8.55 20.42
N ASN A 245 -3.31 -8.37 19.75
CA ASN A 245 -4.02 -7.10 19.61
C ASN A 245 -3.21 -6.00 18.89
N THR A 246 -2.14 -6.35 18.17
CA THR A 246 -1.38 -5.36 17.42
C THR A 246 -2.18 -4.90 16.20
N GLU A 247 -2.04 -3.62 15.87
CA GLU A 247 -2.67 -3.00 14.73
C GLU A 247 -1.61 -2.40 13.81
N ILE A 248 -1.70 -2.75 12.53
CA ILE A 248 -0.71 -2.36 11.52
C ILE A 248 -1.44 -1.76 10.34
N SER A 249 -1.11 -0.51 10.02
CA SER A 249 -1.73 0.22 8.92
C SER A 249 -0.79 0.28 7.72
N MET A 250 -1.36 0.20 6.52
CA MET A 250 -0.64 0.42 5.27
C MET A 250 -1.31 1.49 4.42
N VAL A 251 -0.53 2.39 3.84
CA VAL A 251 -1.01 3.46 2.95
C VAL A 251 -0.16 3.49 1.70
N TYR A 252 -0.75 3.11 0.56
CA TYR A 252 -0.06 3.17 -0.73
C TYR A 252 0.03 4.62 -1.24
N LEU A 253 1.23 5.05 -1.60
CA LEU A 253 1.53 6.41 -2.01
C LEU A 253 1.47 6.57 -3.53
N GLY A 254 1.78 5.52 -4.29
CA GLY A 254 2.00 5.58 -5.73
C GLY A 254 3.46 5.34 -6.09
N PRO A 255 3.90 5.74 -7.30
CA PRO A 255 5.32 5.79 -7.61
C PRO A 255 6.06 6.71 -6.63
N PRO A 256 7.27 6.33 -6.16
CA PRO A 256 8.09 7.19 -5.33
C PRO A 256 8.41 8.48 -6.08
N LEU A 257 8.43 9.60 -5.36
CA LEU A 257 8.98 10.86 -5.86
C LEU A 257 10.50 10.77 -5.65
N ASP A 258 11.25 10.49 -6.70
CA ASP A 258 12.70 10.68 -6.61
C ASP A 258 12.97 12.18 -6.43
N GLY A 259 13.97 12.50 -5.60
CA GLY A 259 14.47 13.87 -5.42
C GLY A 259 15.11 14.43 -6.68
#